data_AF-A0A3D1BX57-F1
#
_entry.id   AF-A0A3D1BX57-F1
#
_cell.length_a   1.000
_cell.length_b   1.000
_cell.length_c   1.000
_cell.angle_alpha   90.00
_cell.angle_beta   90.00
_cell.angle_gamma   90.00
#
_symmetry.space_group_name_H-M   'P 1'
#
loop_
_entity.id
_entity.type
_entity.pdbx_description
1 polymer ?
#
loop_
_entity_poly.entity_id
_entity_poly.type
_entity_poly.pdbx_seq_one_letter_code
_entity_poly.pdbx_strand_id
1 'polypeptide(L)'
;MNKLFFAFLILSFNVLADGISDLNAFVNNISSMSSEFSQVVLDKKGLKLQDVEGVMLFKRPNKFRWDYLKPYQNQIISDGDRLYMYDQDLRQVSINPI
;
A
#
# COMPACT_ATOMS: atom_id res chain seq x y z
N MET A 1 29.53 43.11 -24.31
CA MET A 1 29.41 41.79 -23.64
C MET A 1 28.03 41.50 -23.03
N ASN A 2 27.07 42.43 -23.01
CA ASN A 2 25.81 42.24 -22.27
C ASN A 2 24.67 41.56 -23.07
N LYS A 3 24.83 41.37 -24.39
CA LYS A 3 23.80 40.72 -25.24
C LYS A 3 23.79 39.19 -25.14
N LEU A 4 24.94 38.57 -24.81
CA LEU A 4 25.03 37.12 -24.59
C LEU A 4 24.39 36.69 -23.26
N PHE A 5 24.39 37.56 -22.25
CA PHE A 5 23.87 37.25 -20.92
C PHE A 5 22.34 37.12 -20.90
N PHE A 6 21.63 37.88 -21.75
CA PHE A 6 20.17 37.81 -21.88
C PHE A 6 19.66 36.54 -22.57
N ALA A 7 20.48 35.91 -23.44
CA ALA A 7 20.09 34.68 -24.14
C ALA A 7 20.05 33.45 -23.21
N PHE A 8 20.79 33.48 -22.10
CA PHE A 8 20.84 32.36 -21.14
C PHE A 8 19.63 32.32 -20.21
N LEU A 9 18.90 33.44 -20.06
CA LEU A 9 17.77 33.54 -19.12
C LEU A 9 16.46 32.89 -19.63
N ILE A 10 16.43 32.43 -20.89
CA ILE A 10 15.20 31.96 -21.56
C ILE A 10 15.14 30.42 -21.64
N LEU A 11 16.19 29.69 -21.24
CA LEU A 11 16.17 28.23 -21.11
C LEU A 11 15.56 27.80 -19.77
N SER A 12 14.28 28.09 -19.57
CA SER A 12 13.49 27.41 -18.53
C SER A 12 13.01 26.07 -19.10
N PHE A 13 13.72 24.99 -18.77
CA PHE A 13 13.22 23.64 -19.03
C PHE A 13 12.00 23.40 -18.14
N ASN A 14 10.85 23.11 -18.75
CA ASN A 14 9.70 22.61 -18.02
C ASN A 14 10.06 21.22 -17.47
N VAL A 15 10.23 21.12 -16.15
CA VAL A 15 10.36 19.82 -15.48
C VAL A 15 8.96 19.20 -15.46
N LEU A 16 8.80 18.09 -16.18
CA LEU A 16 7.58 17.29 -16.16
C LEU A 16 7.66 16.34 -14.95
N ALA A 17 6.96 16.68 -13.88
CA ALA A 17 6.74 15.77 -12.76
C ALA A 17 5.56 14.86 -13.10
N ASP A 18 5.80 13.55 -13.25
CA ASP A 18 4.77 12.54 -13.48
C ASP A 18 4.74 11.55 -12.31
N GLY A 19 3.89 11.85 -11.33
CA GLY A 19 3.74 11.01 -10.15
C GLY A 19 3.23 9.60 -10.45
N ILE A 20 2.56 9.37 -11.59
CA ILE A 20 2.12 8.03 -11.99
C ILE A 20 3.34 7.22 -12.43
N SER A 21 4.21 7.81 -13.26
CA SER A 21 5.46 7.18 -13.68
C SER A 21 6.34 6.83 -12.48
N ASP A 22 6.52 7.76 -11.54
CA ASP A 22 7.33 7.54 -10.33
C ASP A 22 6.76 6.42 -9.45
N LEU A 23 5.44 6.43 -9.22
CA LEU A 23 4.77 5.37 -8.46
C LEU A 23 4.92 4.00 -9.16
N ASN A 24 4.74 3.94 -10.48
CA ASN A 24 4.91 2.71 -11.25
C ASN A 24 6.34 2.18 -11.17
N ALA A 25 7.34 3.06 -11.32
CA ALA A 25 8.74 2.68 -11.18
C ALA A 25 9.04 2.12 -9.79
N PHE A 26 8.53 2.76 -8.73
CA PHE A 26 8.66 2.26 -7.36
C PHE A 26 7.99 0.90 -7.18
N VAL A 27 6.72 0.77 -7.56
CA VAL A 27 5.91 -0.44 -7.36
C VAL A 27 6.45 -1.61 -8.17
N ASN A 28 6.96 -1.39 -9.39
CA ASN A 28 7.49 -2.46 -10.25
C ASN A 28 8.82 -3.04 -9.74
N ASN A 29 9.60 -2.26 -8.98
CA ASN A 29 10.89 -2.70 -8.46
C ASN A 29 10.80 -3.54 -7.18
N ILE A 30 9.63 -3.64 -6.56
CA ILE A 30 9.44 -4.42 -5.35
C ILE A 30 8.86 -5.78 -5.73
N SER A 31 9.54 -6.89 -5.46
CA SER A 31 9.02 -8.24 -5.73
C SER A 31 8.29 -8.84 -4.52
N SER A 32 8.73 -8.49 -3.32
CA SER A 32 8.15 -8.90 -2.05
C SER A 32 8.41 -7.87 -0.96
N MET A 33 7.55 -7.82 0.04
CA MET A 33 7.70 -6.95 1.21
C MET A 33 7.11 -7.64 2.44
N SER A 34 7.63 -7.29 3.60
CA SER A 34 7.02 -7.54 4.90
C SER A 34 7.09 -6.24 5.70
N SER A 35 6.02 -5.92 6.43
CA SER A 35 5.98 -4.76 7.32
C SER A 35 5.01 -4.99 8.46
N GLU A 36 5.29 -4.36 9.60
CA GLU A 36 4.30 -4.13 10.64
C GLU A 36 3.42 -2.94 10.25
N PHE A 37 2.16 -2.93 10.70
CA PHE A 37 1.23 -1.83 10.49
C PHE A 37 0.45 -1.51 11.77
N SER A 38 0.04 -0.24 11.89
CA SER A 38 -0.95 0.24 12.84
C SER A 38 -2.01 1.02 12.05
N GLN A 39 -3.29 0.68 12.25
CA GLN A 39 -4.42 1.26 11.55
C GLN A 39 -5.45 1.80 12.54
N VAL A 40 -5.81 3.06 12.35
CA VAL A 40 -6.87 3.74 13.10
C VAL A 40 -8.00 4.10 12.15
N VAL A 41 -9.23 3.63 12.44
CA VAL A 41 -10.44 3.97 11.68
C VAL A 41 -11.23 5.00 12.45
N LEU A 42 -11.58 6.11 11.80
CA LEU A 42 -12.36 7.21 12.37
C LEU A 42 -13.75 7.28 11.72
N ASP A 43 -14.76 7.70 12.49
CA ASP A 43 -16.07 8.05 11.94
C ASP A 43 -16.05 9.45 11.27
N LYS A 44 -17.19 9.86 10.72
CA LYS A 44 -17.34 11.18 10.07
C LYS A 44 -17.14 12.37 11.02
N LYS A 45 -17.23 12.15 12.33
CA LYS A 45 -17.05 13.16 13.38
C LYS A 45 -15.63 13.12 13.97
N GLY A 46 -14.75 12.24 13.48
CA GLY A 46 -13.39 12.06 13.96
C GLY A 46 -13.26 11.17 15.20
N LEU A 47 -14.33 10.48 15.61
CA LEU A 47 -14.27 9.53 16.73
C LEU A 47 -13.63 8.22 16.29
N LYS A 48 -12.74 7.68 17.13
CA LYS A 48 -12.05 6.42 16.87
C LYS A 48 -13.02 5.23 16.97
N LEU A 49 -13.23 4.55 15.84
CA LEU A 49 -14.05 3.35 15.73
C LEU A 49 -13.21 2.08 15.92
N GLN A 50 -11.99 2.08 15.39
CA GLN A 50 -11.11 0.92 15.43
C GLN A 50 -9.65 1.36 15.56
N ASP A 51 -8.88 0.53 16.25
CA ASP A 51 -7.44 0.66 16.44
C ASP A 51 -6.86 -0.75 16.40
N VAL A 52 -6.09 -1.07 15.36
CA VAL A 52 -5.56 -2.41 15.14
C VAL A 52 -4.09 -2.36 14.76
N GLU A 53 -3.37 -3.40 15.17
CA GLU A 53 -1.98 -3.64 14.81
C GLU A 53 -1.86 -4.98 14.11
N GLY A 54 -0.85 -5.10 13.24
CA GLY A 54 -0.61 -6.37 12.57
C GLY A 54 0.62 -6.40 11.69
N VAL A 55 0.72 -7.48 10.92
CA VAL A 55 1.80 -7.71 9.96
C VAL A 55 1.21 -7.93 8.59
N MET A 56 1.79 -7.26 7.59
CA MET A 56 1.48 -7.47 6.19
C MET A 56 2.67 -8.06 5.45
N LEU A 57 2.39 -9.01 4.57
CA LEU A 57 3.35 -9.59 3.65
C LEU A 57 2.75 -9.57 2.26
N PHE A 58 3.56 -9.28 1.24
CA PHE A 58 3.17 -9.54 -0.13
C PHE A 58 4.32 -10.12 -0.93
N LYS A 59 3.97 -10.87 -1.97
CA LYS A 59 4.88 -11.40 -2.97
C LYS A 59 4.18 -11.43 -4.32
N ARG A 60 4.79 -10.83 -5.33
CA ARG A 60 4.27 -10.86 -6.69
C ARG A 60 4.48 -12.25 -7.34
N PRO A 61 3.58 -12.67 -8.24
CA PRO A 61 2.24 -12.11 -8.48
C PRO A 61 1.23 -12.56 -7.40
N ASN A 62 0.25 -11.71 -7.11
CA ASN A 62 -1.01 -11.98 -6.40
C ASN A 62 -0.97 -12.63 -5.00
N LYS A 63 0.20 -12.93 -4.42
CA LYS A 63 0.29 -13.49 -3.07
C LYS A 63 0.38 -12.37 -2.05
N PHE A 64 -0.48 -12.41 -1.05
CA PHE A 64 -0.38 -11.52 0.10
C PHE A 64 -0.95 -12.17 1.34
N ARG A 65 -0.55 -11.65 2.49
CA ARG A 65 -1.03 -12.08 3.80
C ARG A 65 -1.12 -10.89 4.72
N TRP A 66 -2.26 -10.75 5.37
CA TRP A 66 -2.54 -9.73 6.37
C TRP A 66 -2.93 -10.42 7.67
N ASP A 67 -2.11 -10.27 8.69
CA ASP A 67 -2.35 -10.84 10.02
C ASP A 67 -2.69 -9.70 10.98
N TYR A 68 -3.94 -9.65 11.45
CA TYR A 68 -4.35 -8.78 12.54
C TYR A 68 -3.97 -9.44 13.86
N LEU A 69 -3.23 -8.73 14.71
CA LEU A 69 -2.71 -9.27 15.97
C LEU A 69 -3.56 -8.83 17.17
N LYS A 70 -4.04 -7.58 17.17
CA LYS A 70 -4.83 -6.99 18.25
C LYS A 70 -5.90 -6.03 17.72
N PRO A 71 -7.06 -5.89 18.42
CA PRO A 71 -7.50 -6.71 19.55
C PRO A 71 -8.12 -8.06 19.13
N TYR A 72 -8.37 -8.27 17.84
CA TYR A 72 -8.94 -9.50 17.27
C TYR A 72 -7.94 -10.16 16.34
N GLN A 73 -7.94 -11.50 16.32
CA GLN A 73 -7.01 -12.29 15.51
C GLN A 73 -7.69 -12.77 14.23
N ASN A 74 -7.47 -12.02 13.16
CA ASN A 74 -7.99 -12.32 11.83
C ASN A 74 -6.85 -12.43 10.82
N GLN A 75 -7.02 -13.30 9.83
CA GLN A 75 -6.06 -13.46 8.74
C GLN A 75 -6.75 -13.29 7.39
N ILE A 76 -6.13 -12.50 6.51
CA ILE A 76 -6.53 -12.37 5.12
C ILE A 76 -5.37 -12.87 4.27
N ILE A 77 -5.58 -13.95 3.54
CA ILE A 77 -4.52 -14.63 2.78
C ILE A 77 -4.96 -14.74 1.33
N SER A 78 -4.06 -14.41 0.41
CA SER A 78 -4.18 -14.75 -1.00
C SER A 78 -3.06 -15.70 -1.41
N ASP A 79 -3.43 -16.83 -1.99
CA ASP A 79 -2.48 -17.80 -2.55
C ASP A 79 -2.10 -17.51 -4.02
N GLY A 80 -2.77 -16.52 -4.63
CA GLY A 80 -2.61 -16.13 -6.04
C GLY A 80 -3.82 -16.47 -6.91
N ASP A 81 -4.68 -17.39 -6.46
CA ASP A 81 -5.89 -17.83 -7.15
C ASP A 81 -7.17 -17.58 -6.33
N ARG A 82 -7.07 -17.59 -4.99
CA ARG A 82 -8.18 -17.41 -4.06
C ARG A 82 -7.80 -16.52 -2.88
N LEU A 83 -8.81 -15.83 -2.36
CA LEU A 83 -8.79 -15.07 -1.13
C LEU A 83 -9.42 -15.89 -0.01
N TYR A 84 -8.71 -16.02 1.09
CA TYR A 84 -9.14 -16.68 2.33
C TYR A 84 -9.22 -15.63 3.42
N MET A 85 -10.35 -15.60 4.12
CA MET A 85 -10.53 -14.81 5.34
C MET A 85 -10.76 -15.78 6.49
N TYR A 86 -9.81 -15.86 7.41
CA TYR A 86 -9.90 -16.69 8.60
C TYR A 86 -10.19 -15.82 9.82
N ASP A 87 -11.34 -16.06 10.43
CA ASP A 87 -11.72 -15.51 11.72
C ASP A 87 -11.43 -16.57 12.80
N GLN A 88 -10.44 -16.31 13.64
CA GLN A 88 -9.97 -17.29 14.61
C GLN A 88 -10.95 -17.47 15.77
N ASP A 89 -11.65 -16.41 16.18
CA ASP A 89 -12.60 -16.45 17.29
C ASP A 89 -13.83 -17.27 16.91
N LEU A 90 -14.27 -17.15 15.66
CA LEU A 90 -15.37 -17.95 15.12
C LEU A 90 -14.93 -19.34 14.62
N ARG A 91 -13.62 -19.59 14.51
CA ARG A 91 -13.03 -20.78 13.85
C ARG A 91 -13.62 -21.01 12.46
N GLN A 92 -13.73 -19.93 11.69
CA GLN A 92 -14.41 -19.93 10.40
C GLN A 92 -13.49 -19.41 9.29
N VAL A 93 -13.55 -20.07 8.13
CA VAL A 93 -12.87 -19.64 6.91
C VAL A 93 -13.91 -19.30 5.84
N SER A 94 -13.81 -18.09 5.27
CA SER A 94 -14.54 -17.67 4.08
C SER A 94 -13.59 -17.66 2.88
N ILE A 95 -14.01 -18.18 1.74
CA ILE A 95 -13.17 -18.35 0.55
C ILE A 95 -13.85 -17.70 -0.66
N ASN A 96 -13.13 -16.82 -1.37
CA ASN A 96 -13.60 -16.15 -2.57
C ASN A 96 -12.54 -16.22 -3.69
N PRO A 97 -12.93 -16.28 -4.97
CA PRO A 97 -12.01 -16.00 -6.08
C PRO A 97 -11.48 -14.56 -6.00
N ILE A 98 -10.25 -14.33 -6.48
CA ILE A 98 -9.65 -12.99 -6.61
C ILE A 98 -9.95 -12.38 -7.98
#